data_AF-A0A067NCN3-F1
#
_entry.id   AF-A0A067NCN3-F1
#
_cell.length_a   1.000
_cell.length_b   1.000
_cell.length_c   1.000
_cell.angle_alpha   90.00
_cell.angle_beta   90.00
_cell.angle_gamma   90.00
#
_symmetry.space_group_name_H-M   'P 1'
#
loop_
_entity.id
_entity.type
_entity.pdbx_description
1 polymer ?
#
loop_
_entity_poly.entity_id
_entity_poly.type
_entity_poly.pdbx_seq_one_letter_code
_entity_poly.pdbx_strand_id
1 'polypeptide(L)'
;MQELEHLGPADELFVERLEAFMQKCLLEVRAFSEREHRSYEETVRRVAEWHTNYLLERSHRNLVSDAQLVRVRPVLLEVSQTLESLHRLTGVHSFFLAVNPRDSSDQGFLGGTTVGRDFWRRLRGGGDAGANHFKSHCLKAGPDAACAYTPPAAPQAPPLVAGPSTTQKSSPAHALKNELYNAIRSRLRTTSGVRNAEMKWSNHERLSAYGVRMVGWPEDIPKKNPSVLNSTQNKQLLELAQTGVLGFSRL
;
A
#
# COMPACT_ATOMS: atom_id res chain seq x y z
N MET A 1 41.59 0.40 17.29
CA MET A 1 40.67 -0.08 18.34
C MET A 1 41.16 0.46 19.68
N GLN A 2 40.70 1.64 20.09
CA GLN A 2 40.79 2.17 21.46
C GLN A 2 40.24 3.60 21.45
N GLU A 3 38.92 3.76 21.53
CA GLU A 3 38.24 5.01 21.93
C GLU A 3 36.82 4.63 22.36
N LEU A 4 36.70 3.99 23.52
CA LEU A 4 35.43 3.73 24.19
C LEU A 4 35.73 3.38 25.64
N GLU A 5 36.02 4.40 26.45
CA GLU A 5 35.91 4.35 27.93
C GLU A 5 36.22 5.74 28.53
N HIS A 6 35.31 6.69 28.29
CA HIS A 6 35.21 7.88 29.13
C HIS A 6 33.75 8.29 29.32
N LEU A 7 32.93 7.34 29.80
CA LEU A 7 31.67 7.67 30.45
C LEU A 7 32.00 7.84 31.94
N GLY A 8 32.37 9.07 32.31
CA GLY A 8 32.42 9.48 33.71
C GLY A 8 31.07 9.25 34.41
N PRO A 9 31.02 9.29 35.75
CA PRO A 9 29.78 9.10 36.49
C PRO A 9 28.70 10.05 35.95
N ALA A 10 27.49 9.52 35.73
CA ALA A 10 26.37 10.29 35.22
C ALA A 10 26.21 11.55 36.07
N ASP A 11 26.33 12.72 35.44
CA ASP A 11 26.25 14.02 36.10
C ASP A 11 24.87 14.17 36.77
N GLU A 12 24.82 13.87 38.07
CA GLU A 12 23.57 13.79 38.84
C GLU A 12 22.78 15.11 38.81
N LEU A 13 23.47 16.24 38.56
CA LEU A 13 22.89 17.57 38.50
C LEU A 13 22.52 18.02 37.07
N PHE A 14 22.76 17.21 36.04
CA PHE A 14 22.43 17.56 34.67
C PHE A 14 20.94 17.89 34.49
N VAL A 15 20.07 17.06 35.06
CA VAL A 15 18.61 17.24 34.96
C VAL A 15 18.18 18.54 35.63
N GLU A 16 18.71 18.84 36.82
CA GLU A 16 18.41 20.08 37.56
C GLU A 16 18.89 21.33 36.80
N ARG A 17 20.10 21.30 36.25
CA ARG A 17 20.62 22.42 35.43
C ARG A 17 19.82 22.59 34.14
N LEU A 18 19.39 21.49 33.52
CA LEU A 18 18.52 21.52 32.34
C LEU A 18 17.15 22.11 32.69
N GLU A 19 16.56 21.74 33.83
CA GLU A 19 15.28 22.30 34.28
C GLU A 19 15.39 23.80 34.55
N ALA A 20 16.42 24.24 35.28
CA ALA A 20 16.67 25.67 35.53
C ALA A 20 16.88 26.45 34.21
N PHE A 21 17.59 25.86 33.26
CA PHE A 21 17.75 26.43 31.92
C PHE A 21 16.41 26.56 31.18
N MET A 22 15.59 25.50 31.17
CA MET A 22 14.27 25.53 30.52
C MET A 22 13.32 26.53 31.18
N GLN A 23 13.35 26.67 32.51
CA GLN A 23 12.60 27.71 33.22
C GLN A 23 13.02 29.11 32.78
N LYS A 24 14.34 29.35 32.64
CA LYS A 24 14.86 30.62 32.11
C LYS A 24 14.36 30.87 30.68
N CYS A 25 14.42 29.88 29.81
CA CYS A 25 13.88 30.01 28.45
C CYS A 25 12.38 30.35 28.44
N LEU A 26 11.57 29.78 29.34
CA LEU A 26 10.15 30.11 29.45
C LEU A 26 9.90 31.56 29.87
N LEU A 27 10.74 32.11 30.76
CA LEU A 27 10.70 33.53 31.13
C LEU A 27 11.07 34.43 29.94
N GLU A 28 12.07 34.04 29.16
CA GLU A 28 12.46 34.78 27.94
C GLU A 28 11.36 34.75 26.87
N VAL A 29 10.68 33.60 26.68
CA VAL A 29 9.52 33.48 25.79
C VAL A 29 8.37 34.39 26.25
N ARG A 30 8.14 34.50 27.56
CA ARG A 30 7.14 35.43 28.11
C ARG A 30 7.50 36.89 27.83
N ALA A 31 8.73 37.28 28.15
CA ALA A 31 9.21 38.64 27.86
C ALA A 31 9.20 38.97 26.36
N PHE A 32 9.42 37.98 25.49
CA PHE A 32 9.24 38.14 24.04
C PHE A 32 7.77 38.37 23.68
N SER A 33 6.84 37.57 24.20
CA SER A 33 5.40 37.74 23.93
C SER A 33 4.87 39.11 24.34
N GLU A 34 5.32 39.64 25.48
CA GLU A 34 4.94 40.96 25.99
C GLU A 34 5.45 42.09 25.08
N ARG A 35 6.70 41.99 24.60
CA ARG A 35 7.31 42.96 23.68
C ARG A 35 6.62 43.00 22.32
N GLU A 36 6.20 41.84 21.82
CA GLU A 36 5.51 41.71 20.53
C GLU A 36 3.99 41.97 20.63
N HIS A 37 3.49 42.32 21.82
CA HIS A 37 2.05 42.49 22.09
C HIS A 37 1.20 41.29 21.66
N ARG A 38 1.71 40.07 21.90
CA ARG A 38 1.03 38.79 21.61
C ARG A 38 0.68 38.06 22.91
N SER A 39 -0.29 37.14 22.84
CA SER A 39 -0.60 36.30 23.99
C SER A 39 0.54 35.31 24.26
N TYR A 40 0.87 35.11 25.54
CA TYR A 40 1.92 34.15 25.94
C TYR A 40 1.62 32.73 25.42
N GLU A 41 0.36 32.29 25.47
CA GLU A 41 -0.05 30.97 25.00
C GLU A 41 0.17 30.77 23.48
N GLU A 42 -0.12 31.78 22.66
CA GLU A 42 0.14 31.75 21.23
C GLU A 42 1.65 31.62 20.96
N THR A 43 2.47 32.41 21.64
CA THR A 43 3.94 32.34 21.49
C THR A 43 4.49 30.98 21.90
N VAL A 44 4.02 30.41 23.02
CA VAL A 44 4.44 29.05 23.47
C VAL A 44 4.07 27.99 22.43
N ARG A 45 2.87 28.06 21.84
CA ARG A 45 2.46 27.13 20.78
C ARG A 45 3.40 27.21 19.57
N ARG A 46 3.76 28.43 19.13
CA ARG A 46 4.71 28.63 18.02
C ARG A 46 6.11 28.10 18.33
N VAL A 47 6.58 28.28 19.57
CA VAL A 47 7.88 27.72 20.01
C VAL A 47 7.84 26.20 20.01
N ALA A 48 6.74 25.58 20.49
CA ALA A 48 6.57 24.14 20.46
C ALA A 48 6.52 23.58 19.04
N GLU A 49 5.80 24.24 18.13
CA GLU A 49 5.78 23.91 16.69
C GLU A 49 7.18 24.00 16.09
N TRP A 50 7.90 25.11 16.33
CA TRP A 50 9.27 25.31 15.85
C TRP A 50 10.22 24.22 16.37
N HIS A 51 10.17 23.92 17.67
CA HIS A 51 11.03 22.90 18.27
C HIS A 51 10.70 21.49 17.75
N THR A 52 9.41 21.19 17.55
CA THR A 52 8.98 19.93 16.94
C THR A 52 9.52 19.80 15.52
N ASN A 53 9.38 20.85 14.70
CA ASN A 53 9.94 20.88 13.35
C ASN A 53 11.45 20.72 13.38
N TYR A 54 12.15 21.41 14.28
CA TYR A 54 13.59 21.29 14.44
C TYR A 54 14.05 19.86 14.75
N LEU A 55 13.37 19.18 15.69
CA LEU A 55 13.66 17.79 16.05
C LEU A 55 13.38 16.82 14.89
N LEU A 56 12.27 17.02 14.18
CA LEU A 56 11.88 16.17 13.06
C LEU A 56 12.78 16.39 11.84
N GLU A 57 13.08 17.63 11.46
CA GLU A 57 13.98 17.96 10.36
C GLU A 57 15.40 17.43 10.60
N ARG A 58 15.90 17.52 11.83
CA ARG A 58 17.20 16.95 12.19
C ARG A 58 17.20 15.42 12.07
N SER A 59 16.08 14.79 12.39
CA SER A 59 15.86 13.35 12.20
C SER A 59 15.77 12.96 10.72
N HIS A 60 15.34 13.86 9.84
CA HIS A 60 15.33 13.64 8.39
C HIS A 60 16.71 13.79 7.73
N ARG A 61 17.59 14.66 8.25
CA ARG A 61 18.95 14.86 7.69
C ARG A 61 19.93 13.75 8.07
N ASN A 62 19.73 13.13 9.22
CA ASN A 62 20.45 11.91 9.56
C ASN A 62 19.79 10.78 8.77
N LEU A 63 20.42 10.37 7.67
CA LEU A 63 19.98 9.26 6.82
C LEU A 63 19.42 8.12 7.68
N VAL A 64 18.27 7.57 7.25
CA VAL A 64 17.57 6.46 7.90
C VAL A 64 18.56 5.31 8.11
N SER A 65 19.16 5.28 9.29
CA SER A 65 20.06 4.21 9.72
C SER A 65 19.20 2.99 10.04
N ASP A 66 19.74 1.79 9.91
CA ASP A 66 19.10 0.55 10.36
C ASP A 66 18.61 0.65 11.82
N ALA A 67 19.28 1.47 12.64
CA ALA A 67 18.86 1.79 14.01
C ALA A 67 17.47 2.46 14.12
N GLN A 68 17.02 3.19 13.09
CA GLN A 68 15.71 3.84 13.05
C GLN A 68 14.60 2.82 12.78
N LEU A 69 14.85 1.81 11.94
CA LEU A 69 13.89 0.72 11.70
C LEU A 69 13.61 -0.09 12.96
N VAL A 70 14.64 -0.28 13.79
CA VAL A 70 14.49 -0.91 15.12
C VAL A 70 13.54 -0.12 16.03
N ARG A 71 13.49 1.21 15.90
CA ARG A 71 12.60 2.08 16.70
C ARG A 71 11.17 2.16 16.17
N VAL A 72 10.98 2.02 14.86
CA VAL A 72 9.63 2.10 14.26
C VAL A 72 8.77 0.92 14.68
N ARG A 73 9.33 -0.29 14.73
CA ARG A 73 8.57 -1.50 15.00
C ARG A 73 7.85 -1.50 16.37
N PRO A 74 8.47 -1.11 17.50
CA PRO A 74 7.77 -0.92 18.77
C PRO A 74 6.58 0.02 18.68
N VAL A 75 6.72 1.15 17.98
CA VAL A 75 5.62 2.12 17.78
C VAL A 75 4.48 1.50 17.01
N LEU A 76 4.76 0.77 15.92
CA LEU A 76 3.72 0.09 15.14
C LEU A 76 2.99 -0.98 15.97
N LEU A 77 3.71 -1.68 16.85
CA LEU A 77 3.12 -2.65 17.78
C LEU A 77 2.21 -1.95 18.80
N GLU A 78 2.66 -0.83 19.38
CA GLU A 78 1.88 -0.04 20.32
C GLU A 78 0.59 0.49 19.67
N VAL A 79 0.68 1.07 18.48
CA VAL A 79 -0.51 1.52 17.72
C VAL A 79 -1.46 0.35 17.48
N SER A 80 -0.95 -0.83 17.12
CA SER A 80 -1.79 -2.02 16.94
C SER A 80 -2.49 -2.43 18.23
N GLN A 81 -1.81 -2.37 19.39
CA GLN A 81 -2.40 -2.69 20.69
C GLN A 81 -3.45 -1.66 21.13
N THR A 82 -3.22 -0.38 20.84
CA THR A 82 -4.20 0.68 21.07
C THR A 82 -5.46 0.46 20.24
N LEU A 83 -5.33 0.07 18.97
CA LEU A 83 -6.48 -0.24 18.12
C LEU A 83 -7.26 -1.48 18.58
N GLU A 84 -6.58 -2.52 19.08
CA GLU A 84 -7.26 -3.66 19.72
C GLU A 84 -8.00 -3.24 21.00
N SER A 85 -7.43 -2.33 21.79
CA SER A 85 -8.07 -1.81 23.00
C SER A 85 -9.28 -0.94 22.66
N LEU A 86 -9.17 -0.08 21.65
CA LEU A 86 -10.28 0.72 21.15
C LEU A 86 -11.41 -0.16 20.62
N HIS A 87 -11.08 -1.26 19.93
CA HIS A 87 -12.06 -2.24 19.48
C HIS A 87 -12.84 -2.85 20.65
N ARG A 88 -12.17 -3.22 21.75
CA ARG A 88 -12.86 -3.76 22.94
C ARG A 88 -13.85 -2.77 23.54
N LEU A 89 -13.57 -1.46 23.45
CA LEU A 89 -14.43 -0.42 24.00
C LEU A 89 -15.58 -0.01 23.07
N THR A 90 -15.35 -0.02 21.75
CA THR A 90 -16.25 0.61 20.77
C THR A 90 -16.86 -0.38 19.79
N GLY A 91 -16.36 -1.61 19.71
CA GLY A 91 -16.72 -2.58 18.69
C GLY A 91 -16.14 -2.27 17.30
N VAL A 92 -15.43 -1.16 17.11
CA VAL A 92 -14.90 -0.76 15.81
C VAL A 92 -13.73 -1.64 15.41
N HIS A 93 -13.79 -2.23 14.22
CA HIS A 93 -12.66 -2.97 13.64
C HIS A 93 -11.82 -2.08 12.73
N SER A 94 -10.50 -2.24 12.79
CA SER A 94 -9.56 -1.48 11.99
C SER A 94 -8.36 -2.33 11.60
N PHE A 95 -7.68 -1.96 10.53
CA PHE A 95 -6.36 -2.46 10.20
C PHE A 95 -5.54 -1.35 9.56
N PHE A 96 -4.22 -1.47 9.61
CA PHE A 96 -3.32 -0.59 8.87
C PHE A 96 -2.12 -1.36 8.35
N LEU A 97 -1.56 -0.86 7.25
CA LEU A 97 -0.39 -1.42 6.59
C LEU A 97 0.72 -0.36 6.58
N ALA A 98 1.90 -0.73 7.07
CA ALA A 98 3.12 0.04 6.92
C ALA A 98 4.11 -0.78 6.08
N VAL A 99 4.75 -0.15 5.09
CA VAL A 99 5.79 -0.79 4.27
C VAL A 99 7.00 0.14 4.20
N ASN A 100 8.20 -0.42 4.30
CA ASN A 100 9.43 0.29 3.99
C ASN A 100 9.79 0.04 2.52
N PRO A 101 9.58 1.00 1.60
CA PRO A 101 9.92 0.81 0.19
C PRO A 101 11.42 0.67 -0.05
N ARG A 102 12.28 1.15 0.86
CA ARG A 102 13.74 1.15 0.68
C ARG A 102 14.40 -0.19 1.03
N ASP A 103 13.77 -0.98 1.88
CA ASP A 103 14.25 -2.32 2.25
C ASP A 103 13.54 -3.35 1.38
N SER A 104 14.26 -4.02 0.47
CA SER A 104 13.68 -5.03 -0.41
C SER A 104 13.22 -6.29 0.33
N SER A 105 13.82 -6.58 1.49
CA SER A 105 13.50 -7.74 2.34
C SER A 105 12.27 -7.52 3.23
N ASP A 106 11.91 -6.26 3.47
CA ASP A 106 10.75 -5.91 4.29
C ASP A 106 9.45 -6.47 3.70
N GLN A 107 8.77 -7.31 4.48
CA GLN A 107 7.45 -7.88 4.16
C GLN A 107 6.30 -6.92 4.51
N GLY A 108 6.63 -5.78 5.13
CA GLY A 108 5.66 -4.85 5.68
C GLY A 108 5.13 -5.30 7.04
N PHE A 109 4.50 -4.35 7.72
CA PHE A 109 3.86 -4.55 9.00
C PHE A 109 2.34 -4.38 8.84
N LEU A 110 1.59 -5.41 9.22
CA LEU A 110 0.14 -5.38 9.25
C LEU A 110 -0.34 -5.32 10.71
N GLY A 111 -0.88 -4.17 11.11
CA GLY A 111 -1.41 -3.91 12.45
C GLY A 111 -2.91 -3.66 12.47
N GLY A 112 -3.43 -3.36 13.66
CA GLY A 112 -4.84 -3.12 13.94
C GLY A 112 -5.51 -4.30 14.63
N THR A 113 -6.81 -4.50 14.44
CA THR A 113 -7.58 -5.56 15.10
C THR A 113 -7.41 -6.91 14.42
N THR A 114 -7.56 -7.99 15.17
CA THR A 114 -7.36 -9.36 14.66
C THR A 114 -8.25 -9.66 13.45
N VAL A 115 -9.53 -9.29 13.51
CA VAL A 115 -10.47 -9.42 12.40
C VAL A 115 -10.07 -8.56 11.20
N GLY A 116 -9.64 -7.31 11.43
CA GLY A 116 -9.20 -6.41 10.36
C GLY A 116 -7.97 -6.95 9.62
N ARG A 117 -6.99 -7.48 10.37
CA ARG A 117 -5.78 -8.10 9.79
C ARG A 117 -6.14 -9.34 8.95
N ASP A 118 -7.04 -10.19 9.45
CA ASP A 118 -7.47 -11.39 8.72
C ASP A 118 -8.28 -11.07 7.48
N PHE A 119 -9.15 -10.06 7.54
CA PHE A 119 -9.85 -9.54 6.38
C PHE A 119 -8.86 -9.11 5.29
N TRP A 120 -7.84 -8.31 5.64
CA TRP A 120 -6.83 -7.87 4.67
C TRP A 120 -6.08 -9.04 4.03
N ARG A 121 -5.70 -10.06 4.80
CA ARG A 121 -4.98 -11.24 4.27
C ARG A 121 -5.82 -12.05 3.29
N ARG A 122 -7.13 -12.12 3.51
CA ARG A 122 -8.07 -12.89 2.65
C ARG A 122 -8.59 -12.07 1.47
N LEU A 123 -8.42 -10.74 1.49
CA LEU A 123 -8.84 -9.86 0.41
C LEU A 123 -8.08 -10.21 -0.88
N ARG A 124 -8.80 -10.31 -1.99
CA ARG A 124 -8.17 -10.53 -3.30
C ARG A 124 -7.27 -9.35 -3.64
N GLY A 125 -5.97 -9.61 -3.79
CA GLY A 125 -4.98 -8.56 -4.00
C GLY A 125 -4.56 -7.82 -2.72
N GLY A 126 -5.03 -8.27 -1.56
CA GLY A 126 -4.49 -7.92 -0.24
C GLY A 126 -3.35 -8.85 0.18
N GLY A 127 -3.17 -9.02 1.49
CA GLY A 127 -2.07 -9.80 2.06
C GLY A 127 -0.69 -9.35 1.56
N ASP A 128 0.21 -10.31 1.38
CA ASP A 128 1.59 -10.05 0.93
C ASP A 128 1.63 -9.49 -0.49
N ALA A 129 0.72 -9.93 -1.37
CA ALA A 129 0.62 -9.41 -2.73
C ALA A 129 0.24 -7.92 -2.74
N GLY A 130 -0.73 -7.54 -1.90
CA GLY A 130 -1.14 -6.15 -1.73
C GLY A 130 -0.05 -5.29 -1.10
N ALA A 131 0.66 -5.82 -0.09
CA ALA A 131 1.80 -5.13 0.51
C ALA A 131 2.92 -4.87 -0.51
N ASN A 132 3.28 -5.86 -1.32
CA ASN A 132 4.28 -5.74 -2.37
C ASN A 132 3.86 -4.77 -3.48
N HIS A 133 2.59 -4.76 -3.84
CA HIS A 133 2.05 -3.80 -4.81
C HIS A 133 2.13 -2.37 -4.24
N PHE A 134 1.71 -2.17 -2.99
CA PHE A 134 1.78 -0.86 -2.34
C PHE A 134 3.23 -0.37 -2.21
N LYS A 135 4.16 -1.24 -1.82
CA LYS A 135 5.59 -0.98 -1.78
C LYS A 135 6.14 -0.53 -3.14
N SER A 136 5.77 -1.25 -4.19
CA SER A 136 6.14 -0.91 -5.58
C SER A 136 5.55 0.44 -6.02
N HIS A 137 4.34 0.78 -5.57
CA HIS A 137 3.72 2.07 -5.81
C HIS A 137 4.49 3.20 -5.11
N CYS A 138 4.86 3.02 -3.84
CA CYS A 138 5.67 3.98 -3.09
C CYS A 138 7.04 4.23 -3.72
N LEU A 139 7.70 3.19 -4.24
CA LEU A 139 8.96 3.32 -4.97
C LEU A 139 8.84 4.20 -6.23
N LYS A 140 7.71 4.11 -6.94
CA LYS A 140 7.46 4.92 -8.15
C LYS A 140 7.14 6.37 -7.84
N ALA A 141 6.53 6.65 -6.70
CA ALA A 141 6.19 8.01 -6.26
C ALA A 141 7.43 8.86 -5.89
N GLY A 142 8.60 8.23 -5.71
CA GLY A 142 9.84 8.92 -5.39
C GLY A 142 9.87 9.52 -3.98
N PRO A 143 11.07 9.91 -3.48
CA PRO A 143 11.22 10.53 -2.17
C PRO A 143 10.58 11.93 -2.07
N ASP A 144 10.38 12.61 -3.20
CA ASP A 144 9.84 13.99 -3.23
C ASP A 144 8.34 14.08 -2.93
N ALA A 145 7.60 12.96 -3.01
CA ALA A 145 6.19 12.91 -2.65
C ALA A 145 5.94 12.99 -1.13
N ALA A 146 6.97 12.76 -0.30
CA ALA A 146 6.81 12.63 1.15
C ALA A 146 6.77 13.97 1.92
N CYS A 147 7.14 15.10 1.30
CA CYS A 147 7.23 16.41 1.96
C CYS A 147 6.26 17.48 1.44
N ALA A 148 5.48 17.21 0.39
CA ALA A 148 4.50 18.15 -0.13
C ALA A 148 3.16 18.04 0.62
N TYR A 149 3.14 18.40 1.91
CA TYR A 149 1.87 18.73 2.57
C TYR A 149 1.47 20.14 2.13
N THR A 150 0.96 20.29 0.91
CA THR A 150 0.20 21.50 0.56
C THR A 150 -1.12 21.43 1.33
N PRO A 151 -1.41 22.36 2.25
CA PRO A 151 -2.69 22.37 2.94
C PRO A 151 -3.81 22.48 1.91
N PRO A 152 -4.90 21.70 2.04
CA PRO A 152 -6.02 21.80 1.11
C PRO A 152 -6.63 23.20 1.24
N ALA A 153 -6.68 23.92 0.12
CA ALA A 153 -7.49 25.12 0.01
C ALA A 153 -8.95 24.80 0.37
N ALA A 154 -9.62 25.77 0.98
CA ALA A 154 -10.96 25.73 1.58
C ALA A 154 -12.04 24.96 0.76
N PRO A 155 -13.06 24.40 1.43
CA PRO A 155 -13.96 23.41 0.87
C PRO A 155 -14.92 24.03 -0.14
N GLN A 156 -14.78 23.66 -1.41
CA GLN A 156 -15.91 23.74 -2.35
C GLN A 156 -16.83 22.55 -2.07
N ALA A 157 -18.10 22.85 -1.80
CA ALA A 157 -19.13 21.88 -1.47
C ALA A 157 -19.22 20.76 -2.54
N PRO A 158 -19.26 19.48 -2.16
CA PRO A 158 -19.43 18.40 -3.11
C PRO A 158 -20.90 18.29 -3.56
N PRO A 159 -21.18 18.13 -4.87
CA PRO A 159 -22.48 17.61 -5.27
C PRO A 159 -22.57 16.14 -4.87
N LEU A 160 -23.60 15.83 -4.07
CA LEU A 160 -24.03 14.48 -3.71
C LEU A 160 -24.37 13.68 -4.97
N VAL A 161 -23.51 12.74 -5.37
CA VAL A 161 -23.91 11.59 -6.19
C VAL A 161 -23.13 10.35 -5.76
N ALA A 162 -23.88 9.29 -5.45
CA ALA A 162 -23.41 7.99 -4.98
C ALA A 162 -22.52 7.24 -6.01
N GLY A 163 -21.37 6.72 -5.55
CA GLY A 163 -20.53 5.65 -6.13
C GLY A 163 -19.95 5.88 -7.55
N PRO A 164 -18.73 5.40 -7.91
CA PRO A 164 -18.27 4.03 -7.67
C PRO A 164 -16.76 3.85 -7.38
N SER A 165 -16.41 2.62 -7.01
CA SER A 165 -15.08 1.99 -7.03
C SER A 165 -14.16 2.45 -8.17
N THR A 166 -12.93 2.82 -7.83
CA THR A 166 -11.82 3.06 -8.76
C THR A 166 -11.35 1.75 -9.39
N THR A 167 -12.06 1.31 -10.42
CA THR A 167 -11.47 0.48 -11.47
C THR A 167 -10.40 1.31 -12.16
N GLN A 168 -9.17 0.79 -12.19
CA GLN A 168 -8.21 1.17 -13.21
C GLN A 168 -8.97 1.22 -14.54
N LYS A 169 -8.98 2.36 -15.23
CA LYS A 169 -9.52 2.44 -16.59
C LYS A 169 -8.62 1.59 -17.48
N SER A 170 -8.78 0.28 -17.41
CA SER A 170 -8.27 -0.67 -18.36
C SER A 170 -8.83 -0.19 -19.69
N SER A 171 -7.95 0.13 -20.64
CA SER A 171 -8.39 0.47 -21.99
C SER A 171 -9.40 -0.59 -22.46
N PRO A 172 -10.41 -0.24 -23.26
CA PRO A 172 -11.42 -1.19 -23.71
C PRO A 172 -10.82 -2.48 -24.31
N ALA A 173 -9.64 -2.36 -24.92
CA ALA A 173 -8.85 -3.49 -25.42
C ALA A 173 -8.32 -4.42 -24.31
N HIS A 174 -7.91 -3.89 -23.16
CA HIS A 174 -7.45 -4.69 -22.02
C HIS A 174 -8.63 -5.41 -21.34
N ALA A 175 -9.78 -4.76 -21.22
CA ALA A 175 -11.00 -5.38 -20.71
C ALA A 175 -11.41 -6.58 -21.58
N LEU A 176 -11.45 -6.39 -22.90
CA LEU A 176 -11.76 -7.44 -23.87
C LEU A 176 -10.81 -8.64 -23.77
N LYS A 177 -9.50 -8.39 -23.67
CA LYS A 177 -8.50 -9.45 -23.51
C LYS A 177 -8.78 -10.25 -22.24
N ASN A 178 -8.97 -9.58 -21.11
CA ASN A 178 -9.24 -10.24 -19.83
C ASN A 178 -10.51 -11.08 -19.86
N GLU A 179 -11.57 -10.58 -20.50
CA GLU A 179 -12.82 -11.31 -20.66
C GLU A 179 -12.63 -12.58 -21.48
N LEU A 180 -11.92 -12.50 -22.61
CA LEU A 180 -11.58 -13.66 -23.44
C LEU A 180 -10.74 -14.69 -22.67
N TYR A 181 -9.70 -14.26 -21.94
CA TYR A 181 -8.89 -15.15 -21.10
C TYR A 181 -9.74 -15.88 -20.06
N ASN A 182 -10.67 -15.17 -19.41
CA ASN A 182 -11.51 -15.73 -18.37
C ASN A 182 -12.54 -16.71 -18.94
N ALA A 183 -13.19 -16.36 -20.06
CA ALA A 183 -14.16 -17.21 -20.73
C ALA A 183 -13.53 -18.55 -21.15
N ILE A 184 -12.36 -18.51 -21.81
CA ILE A 184 -11.64 -19.70 -22.24
C ILE A 184 -11.15 -20.54 -21.06
N ARG A 185 -10.55 -19.93 -20.03
CA ARG A 185 -10.11 -20.65 -18.82
C ARG A 185 -11.27 -21.32 -18.09
N SER A 186 -12.40 -20.61 -17.96
CA SER A 186 -13.62 -21.15 -17.34
C SER A 186 -14.10 -22.39 -18.09
N ARG A 187 -14.28 -22.29 -19.41
CA ARG A 187 -14.69 -23.43 -20.25
C ARG A 187 -13.71 -24.60 -20.19
N LEU A 188 -12.40 -24.33 -20.25
CA LEU A 188 -11.37 -25.38 -20.15
C LEU A 188 -11.50 -26.15 -18.84
N ARG A 189 -11.59 -25.45 -17.72
CA ARG A 189 -11.68 -26.07 -16.39
C ARG A 189 -12.97 -26.83 -16.20
N THR A 190 -14.09 -26.29 -16.71
CA THR A 190 -15.39 -26.97 -16.69
C THR A 190 -15.38 -28.26 -17.53
N THR A 191 -14.86 -28.22 -18.76
CA THR A 191 -14.84 -29.40 -19.63
C THR A 191 -13.84 -30.46 -19.16
N SER A 192 -12.62 -30.05 -18.79
CA SER A 192 -11.57 -30.97 -18.34
C SER A 192 -11.80 -31.52 -16.93
N GLY A 193 -12.56 -30.82 -16.09
CA GLY A 193 -12.70 -31.14 -14.66
C GLY A 193 -11.46 -30.81 -13.81
N VAL A 194 -10.41 -30.23 -14.42
CA VAL A 194 -9.15 -29.91 -13.73
C VAL A 194 -9.14 -28.43 -13.36
N ARG A 195 -9.20 -28.13 -12.04
CA ARG A 195 -9.29 -26.75 -11.50
C ARG A 195 -8.14 -25.85 -11.95
N ASN A 196 -6.96 -26.41 -12.14
CA ASN A 196 -5.74 -25.69 -12.50
C ASN A 196 -5.36 -25.85 -13.98
N ALA A 197 -6.27 -26.35 -14.83
CA ALA A 197 -5.99 -26.45 -16.26
C ALA A 197 -5.70 -25.06 -16.85
N GLU A 198 -4.62 -24.99 -17.61
CA GLU A 198 -4.21 -23.81 -18.36
C GLU A 198 -3.81 -24.19 -19.77
N MET A 199 -4.19 -23.35 -20.73
CA MET A 199 -3.88 -23.55 -22.14
C MET A 199 -2.77 -22.62 -22.59
N LYS A 200 -1.84 -23.15 -23.37
CA LYS A 200 -0.92 -22.33 -24.17
C LYS A 200 -1.59 -22.02 -25.51
N TRP A 201 -1.87 -20.74 -25.77
CA TRP A 201 -2.56 -20.29 -27.00
C TRP A 201 -1.82 -20.61 -28.31
N SER A 202 -0.52 -20.90 -28.25
CA SER A 202 0.28 -21.31 -29.40
C SER A 202 0.40 -22.83 -29.56
N ASN A 203 -0.05 -23.62 -28.58
CA ASN A 203 0.10 -25.07 -28.59
C ASN A 203 -1.14 -25.74 -28.00
N HIS A 204 -2.17 -25.88 -28.83
CA HIS A 204 -3.44 -26.49 -28.46
C HIS A 204 -3.33 -28.01 -28.31
N GLU A 205 -2.30 -28.66 -28.86
CA GLU A 205 -2.12 -30.12 -28.78
C GLU A 205 -1.84 -30.59 -27.36
N ARG A 206 -1.21 -29.74 -26.52
CA ARG A 206 -0.96 -30.04 -25.11
C ARG A 206 -2.22 -30.15 -24.26
N LEU A 207 -3.38 -29.75 -24.79
CA LEU A 207 -4.67 -29.94 -24.12
C LEU A 207 -5.03 -31.43 -23.96
N SER A 208 -4.45 -32.30 -24.79
CA SER A 208 -4.58 -33.76 -24.65
C SER A 208 -4.15 -34.27 -23.28
N ALA A 209 -3.20 -33.60 -22.61
CA ALA A 209 -2.79 -33.91 -21.24
C ALA A 209 -3.92 -33.74 -20.21
N TYR A 210 -4.95 -32.95 -20.54
CA TYR A 210 -6.15 -32.75 -19.72
C TYR A 210 -7.36 -33.54 -20.26
N GLY A 211 -7.15 -34.46 -21.22
CA GLY A 211 -8.23 -35.25 -21.82
C GLY A 211 -9.22 -34.41 -22.63
N VAL A 212 -8.81 -33.25 -23.15
CA VAL A 212 -9.67 -32.38 -23.95
C VAL A 212 -8.96 -31.90 -25.21
N ARG A 213 -9.74 -31.56 -26.23
CA ARG A 213 -9.28 -30.85 -27.43
C ARG A 213 -10.11 -29.60 -27.65
N MET A 214 -9.49 -28.58 -28.23
CA MET A 214 -10.19 -27.37 -28.64
C MET A 214 -10.99 -27.63 -29.92
N VAL A 215 -12.20 -27.09 -29.99
CA VAL A 215 -13.10 -27.17 -31.15
C VAL A 215 -13.64 -25.79 -31.50
N GLY A 216 -13.92 -25.56 -32.79
CA GLY A 216 -14.51 -24.31 -33.28
C GLY A 216 -13.56 -23.11 -33.28
N TRP A 217 -12.25 -23.34 -33.38
CA TRP A 217 -11.29 -22.25 -33.62
C TRP A 217 -11.38 -21.78 -35.08
N PRO A 218 -11.60 -20.50 -35.37
CA PRO A 218 -11.73 -20.00 -36.74
C PRO A 218 -10.44 -20.17 -37.57
N GLU A 219 -10.56 -20.54 -38.84
CA GLU A 219 -9.41 -20.77 -39.72
C GLU A 219 -8.66 -19.47 -40.09
N ASP A 220 -9.37 -18.35 -40.08
CA ASP A 220 -8.87 -17.00 -40.37
C ASP A 220 -8.07 -16.37 -39.21
N ILE A 221 -8.15 -16.93 -38.01
CA ILE A 221 -7.47 -16.39 -36.82
C ILE A 221 -6.26 -17.26 -36.46
N PRO A 222 -5.03 -16.70 -36.44
CA PRO A 222 -3.85 -17.47 -36.08
C PRO A 222 -3.90 -17.92 -34.62
N LYS A 223 -3.45 -19.16 -34.35
CA LYS A 223 -3.34 -19.74 -33.00
C LYS A 223 -2.19 -19.07 -32.23
N LYS A 224 -2.40 -17.83 -31.78
CA LYS A 224 -1.46 -16.98 -31.05
C LYS A 224 -2.13 -16.40 -29.80
N ASN A 225 -1.32 -15.84 -28.90
CA ASN A 225 -1.83 -15.19 -27.70
C ASN A 225 -2.74 -13.99 -28.06
N PRO A 226 -3.85 -13.76 -27.32
CA PRO A 226 -4.72 -12.59 -27.47
C PRO A 226 -4.01 -11.23 -27.41
N SER A 227 -2.82 -11.18 -26.82
CA SER A 227 -1.99 -9.97 -26.79
C SER A 227 -1.41 -9.59 -28.15
N VAL A 228 -1.21 -10.57 -29.05
CA VAL A 228 -0.67 -10.41 -30.41
C VAL A 228 -1.78 -10.19 -31.44
N LEU A 229 -2.99 -10.66 -31.14
CA LEU A 229 -4.16 -10.51 -32.01
C LEU A 229 -4.68 -9.07 -32.00
N ASN A 230 -5.29 -8.66 -33.11
CA ASN A 230 -5.95 -7.36 -33.18
C ASN A 230 -7.28 -7.37 -32.39
N SER A 231 -7.87 -6.19 -32.16
CA SER A 231 -9.08 -6.05 -31.35
C SER A 231 -10.29 -6.76 -31.98
N THR A 232 -10.41 -6.78 -33.31
CA THR A 232 -11.51 -7.43 -34.03
C THR A 232 -11.47 -8.95 -33.86
N GLN A 233 -10.30 -9.56 -34.01
CA GLN A 233 -10.06 -10.99 -33.79
C GLN A 233 -10.39 -11.39 -32.35
N ASN A 234 -9.97 -10.58 -31.37
CA ASN A 234 -10.28 -10.83 -29.96
C ASN A 234 -11.79 -10.76 -29.67
N LYS A 235 -12.53 -9.84 -30.32
CA LYS A 235 -14.00 -9.77 -30.21
C LYS A 235 -14.67 -11.00 -30.81
N GLN A 236 -14.26 -11.41 -32.01
CA GLN A 236 -14.79 -12.58 -32.70
C GLN A 236 -14.55 -13.87 -31.88
N LEU A 237 -13.35 -14.05 -31.33
CA LEU A 237 -13.06 -15.19 -30.45
C LEU A 237 -13.93 -15.18 -29.19
N LEU A 238 -14.17 -14.01 -28.59
CA LEU A 238 -15.01 -13.89 -27.41
C LEU A 238 -16.47 -14.23 -27.73
N GLU A 239 -17.00 -13.74 -28.84
CA GLU A 239 -18.36 -14.03 -29.30
C GLU A 239 -18.56 -15.53 -29.57
N LEU A 240 -17.61 -16.17 -30.27
CA LEU A 240 -17.63 -17.61 -30.50
C LEU A 240 -17.53 -18.41 -29.19
N ALA A 241 -16.74 -17.91 -28.23
CA ALA A 241 -16.66 -18.50 -26.91
C ALA A 241 -17.93 -18.28 -26.09
N GLN A 242 -18.70 -17.21 -26.30
CA GLN A 242 -19.95 -16.97 -25.59
C GLN A 242 -21.09 -17.81 -26.17
N THR A 243 -21.19 -17.87 -27.49
CA THR A 243 -22.16 -18.69 -28.23
C THR A 243 -21.90 -20.19 -28.11
N GLY A 244 -20.71 -20.59 -27.68
CA GLY A 244 -20.33 -22.00 -27.47
C GLY A 244 -19.85 -22.71 -28.74
N VAL A 245 -19.73 -21.98 -29.86
CA VAL A 245 -19.10 -22.48 -31.08
C VAL A 245 -17.62 -22.78 -30.84
N LEU A 246 -16.91 -21.83 -30.19
CA LEU A 246 -15.54 -22.03 -29.71
C LEU A 246 -15.56 -22.62 -28.31
N GLY A 247 -14.93 -23.78 -28.13
CA GLY A 247 -14.91 -24.45 -26.84
C GLY A 247 -13.94 -25.61 -26.77
N PHE A 248 -14.23 -26.51 -25.83
CA PHE A 248 -13.45 -27.72 -25.59
C PHE A 248 -14.37 -28.93 -25.62
N SER A 249 -13.91 -30.01 -26.24
CA SER A 249 -14.56 -31.33 -26.21
C SER A 249 -13.62 -32.32 -25.51
N ARG A 250 -14.19 -33.27 -24.76
CA ARG A 250 -13.40 -34.37 -24.20
C ARG A 250 -12.90 -35.28 -25.33
N LEU A 251 -11.67 -35.76 -25.16
CA LEU A 251 -11.07 -36.79 -26.02
C LEU A 251 -11.69 -38.15 -25.72
#